data_AF-A0A135I4D9-F1
#
_entry.id   AF-A0A135I4D9-F1
#
_cell.length_a   1.000
_cell.length_b   1.000
_cell.length_c   1.000
_cell.angle_alpha   90.00
_cell.angle_beta   90.00
_cell.angle_gamma   90.00
#
_symmetry.space_group_name_H-M   'P 1'
#
loop_
_entity.id
_entity.type
_entity.pdbx_description
1 polymer ?
#
loop_
_entity_poly.entity_id
_entity_poly.type
_entity_poly.pdbx_seq_one_letter_code
_entity_poly.pdbx_strand_id
1 'polypeptide(L)'
;MIDVDHFKRINDNYGHLKGDTVLSTIAQSLRENVREAVAISRLGGEELCLFLSICNDAKLELTCDYIRSYLVQMASEQISICT
;
A
#
# COMPACT_ATOMS: atom_id res chain seq x y z
N MET A 1 4.74 0.03 -8.97
CA MET A 1 5.35 -0.47 -7.72
C MET A 1 5.03 0.53 -6.63
N ILE A 2 4.76 0.06 -5.42
CA ILE A 2 4.47 0.90 -4.25
C ILE A 2 5.62 0.71 -3.28
N ASP A 3 6.23 1.83 -2.89
CA ASP A 3 7.25 1.89 -1.86
C ASP A 3 6.66 2.56 -0.62
N VAL A 4 6.88 1.97 0.57
CA VAL A 4 6.33 2.50 1.81
C VAL A 4 7.35 3.43 2.46
N ASP A 5 7.08 4.74 2.37
CA ASP A 5 7.95 5.77 2.92
C ASP A 5 8.27 5.54 4.41
N HIS A 6 9.55 5.69 4.75
CA HIS A 6 10.06 5.56 6.12
C HIS A 6 9.78 4.21 6.80
N PHE A 7 9.56 3.13 6.05
CA PHE A 7 9.27 1.81 6.62
C PHE A 7 10.35 1.30 7.59
N LYS A 8 11.63 1.58 7.32
CA LYS A 8 12.72 1.29 8.26
C LYS A 8 12.49 1.91 9.64
N ARG A 9 11.98 3.14 9.73
CA ARG A 9 11.67 3.80 11.00
C ARG A 9 10.54 3.10 11.77
N ILE A 10 9.58 2.52 11.05
CA ILE A 10 8.52 1.70 11.66
C ILE A 10 9.14 0.44 12.27
N ASN A 11 10.01 -0.26 11.52
CA ASN A 11 10.70 -1.44 12.03
C ASN A 11 11.61 -1.13 13.22
N ASP A 12 12.36 -0.03 13.18
CA ASP A 12 13.28 0.35 14.24
C ASP A 12 12.51 0.73 15.53
N ASN A 13 11.33 1.35 15.42
CA ASN A 13 10.54 1.78 16.59
C ASN A 13 9.61 0.71 17.16
N TYR A 14 9.06 -0.17 16.30
CA TYR A 14 7.99 -1.10 16.68
C TYR A 14 8.30 -2.57 16.36
N GLY A 15 9.46 -2.85 15.78
CA GLY A 15 9.90 -4.18 15.39
C GLY A 15 9.32 -4.66 14.06
N HIS A 16 9.99 -5.65 13.46
CA HIS A 16 9.65 -6.21 12.15
C HIS A 16 8.23 -6.78 12.06
N LEU A 17 7.71 -7.36 13.14
CA LEU A 17 6.34 -7.90 13.16
C LEU A 17 5.30 -6.78 12.95
N LYS A 18 5.56 -5.58 13.47
CA LYS A 18 4.68 -4.43 13.25
C LYS A 18 4.79 -3.94 11.80
N GLY A 19 6.00 -3.89 11.24
CA GLY A 19 6.19 -3.59 9.81
C GLY A 19 5.44 -4.56 8.90
N ASP A 20 5.54 -5.87 9.16
CA ASP A 20 4.82 -6.90 8.40
C ASP A 20 3.29 -6.73 8.53
N THR A 21 2.81 -6.34 9.71
CA THR A 21 1.40 -6.02 9.92
C THR A 21 0.97 -4.83 9.06
N VAL A 22 1.77 -3.76 9.02
CA VAL A 22 1.49 -2.57 8.20
C VAL A 22 1.42 -2.93 6.72
N LEU A 23 2.39 -3.68 6.19
CA LEU A 23 2.39 -4.12 4.80
C LEU A 23 1.18 -5.00 4.48
N SER A 24 0.81 -5.89 5.42
CA SER A 24 -0.37 -6.76 5.27
C SER A 24 -1.66 -5.95 5.24
N THR A 25 -1.79 -4.93 6.10
CA THR A 25 -2.94 -4.02 6.12
C THR A 25 -3.04 -3.23 4.82
N ILE A 26 -1.94 -2.67 4.33
CA ILE A 26 -1.91 -1.96 3.03
C ILE A 26 -2.35 -2.89 1.91
N ALA A 27 -1.78 -4.09 1.83
CA ALA A 27 -2.13 -5.06 0.80
C ALA A 27 -3.61 -5.47 0.87
N GLN A 28 -4.15 -5.68 2.08
CA GLN A 28 -5.56 -6.01 2.27
C GLN A 28 -6.47 -4.86 1.83
N SER A 29 -6.19 -3.64 2.27
CA SER A 29 -7.00 -2.47 1.90
C SER A 29 -6.97 -2.20 0.41
N LEU A 30 -5.83 -2.38 -0.25
CA LEU A 30 -5.74 -2.29 -1.71
C LEU A 30 -6.55 -3.38 -2.41
N ARG A 31 -6.52 -4.62 -1.91
CA ARG A 31 -7.33 -5.72 -2.46
C ARG A 31 -8.85 -5.44 -2.34
N GLU A 32 -9.27 -4.78 -1.27
CA GLU A 32 -10.69 -4.46 -1.04
C GLU A 32 -11.16 -3.23 -1.84
N ASN A 33 -10.28 -2.28 -2.13
CA ASN A 33 -10.64 -0.97 -2.69
C ASN A 33 -10.20 -0.75 -4.14
N VAL A 34 -9.37 -1.62 -4.71
CA VAL A 34 -8.89 -1.55 -6.10
C VAL A 34 -9.42 -2.74 -6.87
N ARG A 35 -10.53 -2.56 -7.58
CA ARG A 35 -11.20 -3.64 -8.33
C ARG A 35 -10.32 -4.23 -9.44
N GLU A 36 -9.49 -3.40 -10.05
CA GLU A 36 -8.59 -3.79 -11.14
C GLU A 36 -7.39 -4.61 -10.65
N ALA A 37 -7.13 -4.67 -9.34
CA ALA A 37 -6.03 -5.44 -8.76
C ALA A 37 -6.34 -6.94 -8.79
N VAL A 38 -5.59 -7.67 -9.61
CA VAL A 38 -5.72 -9.13 -9.75
C VAL A 38 -4.81 -9.85 -8.77
N ALA A 39 -3.64 -9.28 -8.49
CA ALA A 39 -2.70 -9.82 -7.52
C ALA A 39 -1.92 -8.68 -6.85
N ILE A 40 -1.53 -8.93 -5.61
CA ILE A 40 -0.66 -8.06 -4.82
C ILE A 40 0.42 -8.95 -4.24
N SER A 41 1.69 -8.62 -4.49
CA SER A 41 2.83 -9.35 -3.96
C SER A 41 3.78 -8.42 -3.23
N ARG A 42 4.48 -8.96 -2.24
CA ARG A 42 5.64 -8.32 -1.63
C ARG A 42 6.86 -8.67 -2.48
N LEU A 43 7.54 -7.66 -3.03
CA LEU A 43 8.76 -7.86 -3.82
C LEU A 43 10.01 -7.90 -2.95
N GLY A 44 10.01 -7.15 -1.84
CA GLY A 44 11.17 -7.00 -0.97
C GLY A 44 10.79 -6.55 0.44
N GLY A 45 11.74 -5.90 1.14
CA GLY A 45 11.55 -5.46 2.52
C GLY A 45 10.30 -4.58 2.69
N GLU A 46 10.21 -3.49 1.93
CA GLU A 46 9.16 -2.46 2.02
C GLU A 46 8.36 -2.27 0.71
N GLU A 47 8.67 -3.05 -0.32
CA GLU A 47 8.11 -2.89 -1.66
C GLU A 47 6.92 -3.83 -1.92
N LEU A 48 5.82 -3.26 -2.40
CA LEU A 48 4.64 -3.97 -2.88
C LEU A 48 4.48 -3.81 -4.40
N CYS A 49 4.15 -4.91 -5.08
CA CYS A 49 3.77 -4.92 -6.48
C CYS A 49 2.29 -5.22 -6.62
N LEU A 50 1.61 -4.40 -7.42
CA LEU A 50 0.21 -4.60 -7.79
C LEU A 50 0.14 -4.99 -9.27
N PHE A 51 -0.51 -6.10 -9.54
CA PHE A 51 -0.85 -6.54 -10.89
C PHE A 51 -2.25 -6.06 -11.22
N LEU A 52 -2.34 -5.11 -12.15
CA LEU A 52 -3.59 -4.50 -12.57
C LEU A 52 -4.05 -5.08 -13.92
N SER A 53 -5.31 -5.48 -14.01
CA SER A 53 -5.94 -5.86 -15.29
C SER A 53 -6.62 -4.64 -15.90
N ILE A 54 -5.82 -3.81 -16.58
CA ILE A 54 -6.26 -2.57 -17.21
C ILE A 54 -5.89 -2.60 -18.69
N CYS A 55 -6.83 -2.18 -19.54
CA CYS A 55 -6.74 -2.29 -20.99
C CYS A 55 -6.41 -0.97 -21.73
N ASN A 56 -6.29 0.15 -21.02
CA ASN A 56 -5.87 1.43 -21.61
C ASN A 56 -5.07 2.30 -20.61
N ASP A 57 -4.17 3.11 -21.13
CA ASP A 57 -3.21 3.89 -20.34
C ASP A 57 -3.89 5.00 -19.51
N ALA A 58 -4.94 5.64 -20.05
CA ALA A 58 -5.68 6.67 -19.32
C ALA A 58 -6.32 6.13 -18.03
N LYS A 59 -6.89 4.92 -18.09
CA LYS A 59 -7.45 4.23 -16.93
C LYS A 59 -6.34 3.80 -15.96
N LEU A 60 -5.19 3.37 -16.48
CA LEU A 60 -4.05 3.00 -15.63
C LEU A 60 -3.58 4.20 -14.80
N GLU A 61 -3.43 5.36 -15.44
CA GLU A 61 -3.01 6.60 -14.77
C GLU A 61 -4.02 7.02 -13.68
N LEU A 62 -5.31 7.02 -14.01
CA LEU A 62 -6.38 7.32 -13.04
C LEU A 62 -6.39 6.34 -11.86
N THR A 63 -6.21 5.04 -12.11
CA THR A 63 -6.14 4.03 -11.04
C THR A 63 -4.91 4.23 -10.17
N CYS A 64 -3.75 4.55 -10.74
CA CYS A 64 -2.53 4.87 -9.99
C CYS A 64 -2.71 6.11 -9.09
N ASP A 65 -3.32 7.17 -9.61
CA ASP A 65 -3.58 8.40 -8.85
C ASP A 65 -4.59 8.19 -7.73
N TYR A 66 -5.63 7.40 -7.99
CA TYR A 66 -6.57 6.96 -6.98
C TYR A 66 -5.87 6.17 -5.86
N ILE A 67 -5.07 5.16 -6.20
CA ILE A 67 -4.32 4.35 -5.23
C ILE A 67 -3.42 5.24 -4.36
N ARG A 68 -2.69 6.18 -4.98
CA ARG A 68 -1.81 7.10 -4.26
C ARG A 68 -2.59 7.94 -3.25
N SER A 69 -3.68 8.56 -3.70
CA SER A 69 -4.51 9.42 -2.85
C SER A 69 -5.14 8.63 -1.70
N TYR A 70 -5.61 7.41 -1.99
CA TYR A 70 -6.19 6.50 -0.99
C TYR A 70 -5.17 6.10 0.09
N LEU A 71 -3.95 5.73 -0.30
CA LEU A 71 -2.91 5.34 0.67
C LEU A 71 -2.45 6.51 1.54
N VAL A 72 -2.34 7.72 0.99
CA VAL A 72 -2.02 8.93 1.76
C VAL A 72 -3.11 9.22 2.80
N GLN A 73 -4.37 9.07 2.42
CA GLN A 73 -5.49 9.24 3.36
C GLN A 73 -5.45 8.17 4.47
N MET A 74 -5.26 6.89 4.11
CA MET A 74 -5.13 5.81 5.09
C MET A 74 -3.99 6.04 6.09
N ALA A 75 -2.83 6.49 5.61
CA ALA A 75 -1.69 6.79 6.48
C ALA A 75 -2.01 7.91 7.48
N SER A 76 -2.75 8.92 7.03
CA SER A 76 -3.20 10.03 7.89
C SER A 76 -4.18 9.56 8.97
N GLU A 77 -5.05 8.61 8.65
CA GLU A 77 -6.04 8.05 9.59
C GLU A 77 -5.41 7.09 10.61
N GLN A 78 -4.40 6.30 10.22
CA GLN A 78 -3.72 5.38 11.15
C GLN A 78 -2.79 6.10 12.15
N ILE A 79 -2.30 7.30 11.84
CA ILE A 79 -1.55 8.13 12.80
C ILE A 79 -2.44 8.57 13.97
N SER A 80 -3.76 8.69 13.77
CA SER A 80 -4.69 9.13 14.82
C SER A 80 -5.10 8.04 15.83
N ILE A 81 -4.80 6.76 15.58
CA ILE A 81 -5.22 5.63 16.44
C ILE A 81 -4.11 5.22 17.42
N CYS A 82 -2.94 5.86 17.37
CA CYS A 82 -1.83 5.64 18.29
C CYS A 82 -1.56 6.83 19.22
N THR A 83 -2.61 7.51 19.70
CA THR A 83 -2.52 8.44 20.85
C THR A 83 -3.14 7.80 22.09
#